data_AF-A0A7S0EZQ1-F1
#
_entry.id   AF-A0A7S0EZQ1-F1
#
_cell.length_a   1.000
_cell.length_b   1.000
_cell.length_c   1.000
_cell.angle_alpha   90.00
_cell.angle_beta   90.00
_cell.angle_gamma   90.00
#
_symmetry.space_group_name_H-M   'P 1'
#
loop_
_entity.id
_entity.type
_entity.pdbx_description
1 polymer ?
#
loop_
_entity_poly.entity_id
_entity_poly.type
_entity_poly.pdbx_seq_one_letter_code
_entity_poly.pdbx_strand_id
1 'polypeptide(L)'
;RESLQMQPNLLLQSVARHTHYMPERWRGRGAMRETYLEFICLFQYQLVLLLQEILGCITTPLLLLFALPRRAPQILEFIRSFTVYVEGVGHVCGFGLFDFERHGDSRYGAPVSGEAEQRSRDGKMEKAYLSFRANHPSWRDDTPQGAELLSKIGGNGSAE
;
A
#
# COMPACT_ATOMS: atom_id res chain seq x y z
N ARG A 1 37.02 -16.22 1.00
CA ARG A 1 35.63 -15.84 0.60
C ARG A 1 34.71 -16.73 1.41
N GLU A 2 34.31 -16.25 2.58
CA GLU A 2 33.42 -16.97 3.48
C GLU A 2 32.09 -17.25 2.75
N SER A 3 31.56 -18.45 2.95
CA SER A 3 30.25 -18.85 2.47
C SER A 3 29.18 -17.97 3.13
N LEU A 4 28.84 -16.84 2.51
CA LEU A 4 27.60 -16.14 2.82
C LEU A 4 26.47 -17.14 2.54
N GLN A 5 25.92 -17.73 3.59
CA GLN A 5 24.64 -18.40 3.49
C GLN A 5 23.63 -17.32 3.09
N MET A 6 23.34 -17.24 1.80
CA MET A 6 22.29 -16.39 1.26
C MET A 6 20.98 -16.85 1.89
N GLN A 7 20.47 -16.07 2.83
CA GLN A 7 19.16 -16.25 3.44
C GLN A 7 18.19 -15.26 2.79
N PRO A 8 17.68 -15.54 1.58
CA PRO A 8 16.91 -14.57 0.80
C PRO A 8 15.63 -14.12 1.50
N ASN A 9 15.03 -14.98 2.35
CA ASN A 9 13.89 -14.61 3.16
C ASN A 9 14.23 -13.51 4.19
N LEU A 10 15.39 -13.57 4.83
CA LEU A 10 15.81 -12.54 5.79
C LEU A 10 16.18 -11.24 5.09
N LEU A 11 16.83 -11.32 3.93
CA LEU A 11 17.12 -10.14 3.10
C LEU A 11 15.83 -9.45 2.66
N LEU A 12 14.85 -10.23 2.18
CA LEU A 12 13.56 -9.70 1.75
C LEU A 12 12.78 -9.08 2.92
N GLN A 13 12.82 -9.69 4.11
CA GLN A 13 12.27 -9.09 5.33
C GLN A 13 12.98 -7.78 5.70
N SER A 14 14.32 -7.73 5.58
CA SER A 14 15.09 -6.51 5.84
C SER A 14 14.69 -5.37 4.90
N VAL A 15 14.51 -5.65 3.59
CA VAL A 15 14.01 -4.67 2.63
C VAL A 15 12.58 -4.23 2.99
N ALA A 16 11.70 -5.18 3.30
CA ALA A 16 10.32 -4.89 3.68
C ALA A 16 10.19 -4.01 4.93
N ARG A 17 11.14 -4.09 5.88
CA ARG A 17 11.18 -3.18 7.04
C ARG A 17 11.36 -1.72 6.64
N HIS A 18 12.08 -1.45 5.55
CA HIS A 18 12.33 -0.09 5.06
C HIS A 18 11.27 0.37 4.06
N THR A 19 10.76 -0.53 3.22
CA THR A 19 9.77 -0.17 2.18
C THR A 19 8.32 -0.26 2.65
N HIS A 20 8.06 -0.93 3.78
CA HIS A 20 6.73 -1.30 4.26
C HIS A 20 5.89 -2.13 3.27
N TYR A 21 6.52 -2.71 2.24
CA TYR A 21 5.89 -3.50 1.20
C TYR A 21 6.37 -4.95 1.23
N MET A 22 5.45 -5.87 1.54
CA MET A 22 5.69 -7.32 1.56
C MET A 22 4.36 -8.03 1.26
N PRO A 23 4.04 -8.27 -0.02
CA PRO A 23 2.82 -8.97 -0.40
C PRO A 23 2.84 -10.40 0.15
N GLU A 24 1.67 -10.95 0.46
CA GLU A 24 1.55 -12.26 1.12
C GLU A 24 2.26 -13.38 0.35
N ARG A 25 2.18 -13.33 -0.99
CA ARG A 25 2.82 -14.31 -1.89
C ARG A 25 4.35 -14.35 -1.84
N TRP A 26 5.01 -13.34 -1.28
CA TRP A 26 6.47 -13.31 -1.11
C TRP A 26 6.93 -13.96 0.20
N ARG A 27 6.03 -14.12 1.19
CA ARG A 27 6.39 -14.60 2.53
C ARG A 27 6.88 -16.05 2.47
N GLY A 28 8.06 -16.31 3.02
CA GLY A 28 8.72 -17.63 3.00
C GLY A 28 9.23 -18.08 1.62
N ARG A 29 9.04 -17.26 0.58
CA ARG A 29 9.33 -17.59 -0.83
C ARG A 29 10.42 -16.72 -1.44
N GLY A 30 11.33 -16.17 -0.63
CA GLY A 30 12.40 -15.29 -1.08
C GLY A 30 13.39 -15.92 -2.07
N ALA A 31 13.55 -17.26 -2.04
CA ALA A 31 14.42 -17.99 -2.97
C ALA A 31 13.75 -18.32 -4.32
N MET A 32 12.43 -18.09 -4.44
CA MET A 32 11.68 -18.43 -5.65
C MET A 32 11.95 -17.42 -6.77
N ARG A 33 12.01 -17.92 -8.00
CA ARG A 33 12.24 -17.09 -9.20
C ARG A 33 11.10 -16.11 -9.42
N GLU A 34 9.87 -16.49 -9.10
CA GLU A 34 8.68 -15.64 -9.21
C GLU A 34 8.80 -14.41 -8.30
N THR A 35 9.17 -14.60 -7.04
CA THR A 35 9.45 -13.51 -6.09
C THR A 35 10.56 -12.59 -6.61
N TYR A 36 11.64 -13.17 -7.14
CA TYR A 36 12.73 -12.40 -7.73
C TYR A 36 12.27 -11.56 -8.92
N LEU A 37 11.50 -12.14 -9.85
CA LEU A 37 10.99 -11.43 -11.04
C LEU A 37 10.06 -10.28 -10.66
N GLU A 38 9.17 -10.46 -9.70
CA GLU A 38 8.32 -9.38 -9.22
C GLU A 38 9.12 -8.30 -8.45
N PHE A 39 10.15 -8.72 -7.70
CA PHE A 39 11.01 -7.80 -6.95
C PHE A 39 11.81 -6.89 -7.90
N ILE A 40 12.43 -7.45 -8.95
CA ILE A 40 13.20 -6.63 -9.91
C ILE A 40 12.32 -5.67 -10.72
N CYS A 41 11.01 -5.91 -10.81
CA CYS A 41 10.09 -4.93 -11.40
C CYS A 41 9.96 -3.67 -10.54
N LEU A 42 10.16 -3.75 -9.22
CA LEU A 42 10.18 -2.61 -8.31
C LEU A 42 11.56 -1.93 -8.25
N PHE A 43 12.63 -2.72 -8.39
CA PHE A 43 14.02 -2.25 -8.31
C PHE A 43 14.74 -2.47 -9.64
N GLN A 44 14.31 -1.74 -10.66
CA GLN A 44 14.82 -1.88 -12.02
C GLN A 44 16.22 -1.28 -12.17
N TYR A 45 16.99 -1.81 -13.13
CA TYR A 45 18.27 -1.21 -13.52
C TYR A 45 18.06 0.21 -14.08
N GLN A 46 19.01 1.11 -13.81
CA GLN A 46 18.95 2.49 -14.30
C GLN A 46 18.83 2.59 -15.83
N LEU A 47 19.49 1.70 -16.56
CA LEU A 47 19.37 1.63 -18.03
C LEU A 47 17.95 1.29 -18.49
N VAL A 48 17.25 0.42 -17.75
CA VAL A 48 15.85 0.05 -18.04
C VAL A 48 14.92 1.25 -17.80
N LEU A 49 15.14 1.99 -16.71
CA LEU A 49 14.38 3.22 -16.42
C LEU A 49 14.56 4.26 -17.53
N LEU A 50 15.80 4.51 -17.97
CA LEU A 50 16.09 5.44 -19.06
C LEU A 50 15.37 5.04 -20.36
N LEU A 51 15.38 3.75 -20.71
CA LEU A 51 14.64 3.25 -21.88
C LEU A 51 13.13 3.45 -21.73
N GLN A 52 12.57 3.18 -20.54
CA GLN A 52 11.16 3.43 -20.26
C GLN A 52 10.78 4.90 -20.36
N GLU A 53 11.65 5.83 -19.98
CA GLU A 53 11.41 7.28 -20.14
C GLU A 53 11.32 7.67 -21.61
N ILE A 54 12.26 7.19 -22.44
CA ILE A 54 12.26 7.46 -23.89
C ILE A 54 11.00 6.86 -24.53
N LEU A 55 10.67 5.61 -24.22
CA LEU A 55 9.43 4.98 -24.70
C LEU A 55 8.19 5.68 -24.12
N GLY A 56 8.26 6.21 -22.91
CA GLY A 56 7.22 6.94 -22.21
C GLY A 56 6.73 8.15 -23.00
N CYS A 57 7.66 8.90 -23.61
CA CYS A 57 7.32 10.04 -24.48
C CYS A 57 6.41 9.66 -25.66
N ILE A 58 6.56 8.43 -26.19
CA ILE A 58 5.79 7.93 -27.33
C ILE A 58 4.52 7.20 -26.87
N THR A 59 4.62 6.40 -25.81
CA THR A 59 3.53 5.55 -25.32
C THR A 59 2.47 6.32 -24.55
N THR A 60 2.85 7.37 -23.81
CA THR A 60 1.92 8.20 -23.03
C THR A 60 0.82 8.82 -23.90
N PRO A 61 1.10 9.52 -25.02
CA PRO A 61 0.02 10.07 -25.85
C PRO A 61 -0.90 8.99 -26.42
N LEU A 62 -0.38 7.81 -26.79
CA LEU A 62 -1.20 6.68 -27.23
C LEU A 62 -2.12 6.17 -26.11
N LEU A 63 -1.60 6.09 -24.88
CA LEU A 63 -2.37 5.68 -23.71
C LEU A 63 -3.48 6.70 -23.39
N LEU A 64 -3.19 8.00 -23.49
CA LEU A 64 -4.15 9.09 -23.30
C LEU A 64 -5.25 9.12 -24.38
N LEU A 65 -4.92 8.83 -25.64
CA LEU A 65 -5.88 8.86 -26.73
C LEU A 65 -6.76 7.60 -26.81
N PHE A 66 -6.20 6.43 -26.54
CA PHE A 66 -6.90 5.16 -26.82
C PHE A 66 -7.31 4.37 -25.58
N ALA A 67 -6.50 4.36 -24.53
CA ALA A 67 -6.76 3.52 -23.35
C ALA A 67 -7.52 4.28 -22.25
N LEU A 68 -7.09 5.51 -21.94
CA LEU A 68 -7.68 6.31 -20.86
C LEU A 68 -9.17 6.64 -21.11
N PRO A 69 -9.63 7.03 -22.32
CA PRO A 69 -11.04 7.38 -22.54
C PRO A 69 -11.97 6.19 -22.31
N ARG A 70 -11.50 4.96 -22.61
CA ARG A 70 -12.26 3.72 -22.37
C ARG A 70 -12.43 3.41 -20.88
N ARG A 71 -11.55 3.95 -20.02
CA ARG A 71 -11.57 3.77 -18.55
C ARG A 71 -12.10 4.99 -17.80
N ALA A 72 -12.30 6.12 -18.48
CA ALA A 72 -12.76 7.36 -17.88
C ALA A 72 -14.03 7.21 -17.01
N PRO A 73 -15.07 6.44 -17.40
CA PRO A 73 -16.24 6.25 -16.53
C PRO A 73 -15.91 5.58 -15.19
N GLN A 74 -15.00 4.60 -15.19
CA GLN A 74 -14.57 3.91 -13.96
C GLN A 74 -13.76 4.85 -13.05
N ILE A 75 -12.93 5.71 -13.64
CA ILE A 75 -12.16 6.72 -12.90
C ILE A 75 -13.09 7.75 -12.28
N LEU A 76 -14.09 8.24 -13.02
CA LEU A 76 -15.07 9.19 -12.50
C LEU A 76 -15.91 8.58 -11.38
N GLU A 77 -16.32 7.31 -11.52
CA GLU A 77 -17.03 6.62 -10.46
C GLU A 77 -16.18 6.46 -9.20
N PHE A 78 -14.88 6.15 -9.35
CA PHE A 78 -13.94 6.12 -8.25
C PHE A 78 -13.83 7.50 -7.57
N ILE A 79 -13.59 8.57 -8.35
CA ILE A 79 -13.50 9.92 -7.77
C ILE A 79 -14.79 10.26 -7.02
N ARG A 80 -15.97 9.99 -7.60
CA ARG A 80 -17.25 10.26 -6.95
C ARG A 80 -17.44 9.45 -5.67
N SER A 81 -17.13 8.16 -5.70
CA SER A 81 -17.38 7.24 -4.60
C SER A 81 -16.41 7.42 -3.42
N PHE A 82 -15.17 7.84 -3.70
CA PHE A 82 -14.11 7.94 -2.71
C PHE A 82 -13.75 9.38 -2.33
N THR A 83 -14.49 10.39 -2.81
CA THR A 83 -14.32 11.79 -2.36
C THR A 83 -15.22 12.07 -1.15
N VAL A 84 -14.63 12.57 -0.07
CA VAL A 84 -15.32 12.99 1.16
C VAL A 84 -15.02 14.47 1.40
N TYR A 85 -16.03 15.23 1.82
CA TYR A 85 -15.84 16.62 2.22
C TYR A 85 -15.55 16.70 3.71
N VAL A 86 -14.49 17.42 4.08
CA VAL A 86 -14.09 17.66 5.47
C VAL A 86 -14.11 19.16 5.73
N GLU A 87 -14.81 19.59 6.77
CA GLU A 87 -14.89 20.99 7.17
C GLU A 87 -13.48 21.53 7.52
N GLY A 88 -13.13 22.70 6.97
CA GLY A 88 -11.81 23.30 7.13
C GLY A 88 -10.70 22.77 6.21
N VAL A 89 -10.92 21.66 5.48
CA VAL A 89 -9.96 21.10 4.52
C VAL A 89 -10.50 21.12 3.09
N GLY A 90 -11.74 20.69 2.89
CA GLY A 90 -12.39 20.57 1.58
C GLY A 90 -12.58 19.11 1.13
N HIS A 91 -12.65 18.90 -0.20
CA HIS A 91 -12.80 17.57 -0.79
C HIS A 91 -11.48 16.80 -0.80
N VAL A 92 -11.47 15.65 -0.12
CA VAL A 92 -10.30 14.78 0.02
C VAL A 92 -10.64 13.34 -0.33
N CYS A 93 -9.62 12.54 -0.58
CA CYS A 93 -9.78 11.11 -0.77
C CYS A 93 -10.08 10.43 0.58
N GLY A 94 -11.16 9.65 0.67
CA GLY A 94 -11.57 8.95 1.89
C GLY A 94 -10.49 8.03 2.46
N PHE A 95 -9.64 7.44 1.61
CA PHE A 95 -8.49 6.67 2.07
C PHE A 95 -7.49 7.48 2.92
N GLY A 96 -7.40 8.79 2.69
CA GLY A 96 -6.53 9.69 3.43
C GLY A 96 -7.06 10.09 4.81
N LEU A 97 -8.33 9.77 5.12
CA LEU A 97 -8.96 10.05 6.41
C LEU A 97 -8.84 8.88 7.39
N PHE A 98 -8.19 7.78 6.98
CA PHE A 98 -8.07 6.56 7.78
C PHE A 98 -9.43 5.99 8.24
N ASP A 99 -10.45 6.07 7.39
CA ASP A 99 -11.77 5.47 7.65
C ASP A 99 -11.71 3.93 7.55
N PHE A 100 -11.44 3.29 8.69
CA PHE A 100 -11.30 1.84 8.78
C PHE A 100 -12.62 1.08 8.63
N GLU A 101 -13.77 1.71 8.89
CA GLU A 101 -15.06 1.05 8.72
C GLU A 101 -15.35 0.77 7.25
N ARG A 102 -15.08 1.77 6.41
CA ARG A 102 -15.34 1.67 4.97
C ARG A 102 -14.21 1.02 4.19
N HIS A 103 -12.97 1.25 4.61
CA HIS A 103 -11.79 0.92 3.81
C HIS A 103 -10.79 0.01 4.51
N GLY A 104 -11.05 -0.40 5.76
CA GLY A 104 -10.15 -1.24 6.55
C GLY A 104 -10.18 -2.71 6.17
N ASP A 105 -9.13 -3.43 6.55
CA ASP A 105 -8.97 -4.86 6.40
C ASP A 105 -8.70 -5.51 7.77
N SER A 106 -9.65 -6.30 8.26
CA SER A 106 -9.54 -6.95 9.57
C SER A 106 -8.35 -7.91 9.67
N ARG A 107 -7.83 -8.42 8.54
CA ARG A 107 -6.59 -9.22 8.51
C ARG A 107 -5.35 -8.43 8.95
N TYR A 108 -5.42 -7.10 8.88
CA TYR A 108 -4.36 -6.17 9.28
C TYR A 108 -4.70 -5.42 10.58
N GLY A 109 -5.76 -5.82 11.27
CA GLY A 109 -6.14 -5.30 12.58
C GLY A 109 -7.27 -4.28 12.58
N ALA A 110 -7.85 -3.93 11.42
CA ALA A 110 -8.97 -3.00 11.37
C ALA A 110 -10.16 -3.49 12.21
N PRO A 111 -10.94 -2.58 12.80
CA PRO A 111 -12.14 -2.91 13.58
C PRO A 111 -13.12 -3.77 12.80
N VAL A 112 -13.38 -3.37 11.55
CA VAL A 112 -14.29 -3.99 10.59
C VAL A 112 -13.55 -4.14 9.26
N SER A 113 -13.91 -5.16 8.46
CA SER A 113 -13.47 -5.23 7.07
C SER A 113 -14.49 -4.51 6.19
N GLY A 114 -14.02 -3.51 5.45
CA GLY A 114 -14.83 -2.87 4.40
C GLY A 114 -15.12 -3.82 3.24
N GLU A 115 -16.10 -3.45 2.42
CA GLU A 115 -16.46 -4.17 1.19
C GLU A 115 -15.26 -4.35 0.27
N ALA A 116 -15.17 -5.49 -0.44
CA ALA A 116 -13.96 -5.86 -1.19
C ALA A 116 -13.53 -4.80 -2.22
N GLU A 117 -14.49 -4.13 -2.86
CA GLU A 117 -14.27 -3.06 -3.83
C GLU A 117 -13.88 -1.72 -3.19
N GLN A 118 -14.25 -1.51 -1.93
CA GLN A 118 -13.96 -0.27 -1.18
C GLN A 118 -12.73 -0.40 -0.28
N ARG A 119 -12.31 -1.62 0.02
CA ARG A 119 -11.20 -1.90 0.93
C ARG A 119 -9.84 -1.52 0.37
N SER A 120 -8.98 -0.99 1.24
CA SER A 120 -7.57 -0.75 0.94
C SER A 120 -6.82 -2.07 0.77
N ARG A 121 -5.99 -2.18 -0.28
CA ARG A 121 -5.26 -3.41 -0.58
C ARG A 121 -4.04 -3.58 0.32
N ASP A 122 -3.73 -4.84 0.65
CA ASP A 122 -2.51 -5.26 1.37
C ASP A 122 -2.25 -4.53 2.70
N GLY A 123 -3.32 -4.12 3.38
CA GLY A 123 -3.27 -3.38 4.63
C GLY A 123 -2.64 -1.99 4.50
N LYS A 124 -2.72 -1.37 3.32
CA LYS A 124 -2.07 -0.07 3.07
C LYS A 124 -2.62 1.02 3.98
N MET A 125 -3.90 0.97 4.35
CA MET A 125 -4.49 1.95 5.24
C MET A 125 -3.96 1.85 6.67
N GLU A 126 -3.92 0.64 7.22
CA GLU A 126 -3.46 0.34 8.58
C GLU A 126 -1.97 0.68 8.71
N LYS A 127 -1.16 0.29 7.72
CA LYS A 127 0.27 0.64 7.68
C LYS A 127 0.47 2.15 7.55
N ALA A 128 -0.32 2.82 6.70
CA ALA A 128 -0.24 4.27 6.54
C ALA A 128 -0.61 5.00 7.83
N TYR A 129 -1.64 4.54 8.54
CA TYR A 129 -2.03 5.07 9.84
C TYR A 129 -0.91 4.94 10.88
N LEU A 130 -0.33 3.74 11.01
CA LEU A 130 0.78 3.49 11.93
C LEU A 130 2.00 4.37 11.61
N SER A 131 2.34 4.48 10.32
CA SER A 131 3.45 5.34 9.84
C SER A 131 3.18 6.82 10.12
N PHE A 132 1.96 7.28 9.84
CA PHE A 132 1.55 8.66 10.07
C PHE A 132 1.63 9.01 11.56
N ARG A 133 1.05 8.18 12.43
CA ARG A 133 1.08 8.39 13.88
C ARG A 133 2.49 8.35 14.45
N ALA A 134 3.36 7.46 13.95
CA ALA A 134 4.76 7.39 14.36
C ALA A 134 5.54 8.67 13.98
N ASN A 135 5.25 9.26 12.83
CA ASN A 135 5.92 10.46 12.33
C ASN A 135 5.28 11.78 12.83
N HIS A 136 4.06 11.72 13.37
CA HIS A 136 3.34 12.87 13.93
C HIS A 136 2.85 12.61 15.38
N PRO A 137 3.74 12.57 16.38
CA PRO A 137 3.36 12.19 17.76
C PRO A 137 2.38 13.15 18.46
N SER A 138 2.33 14.41 18.01
CA SER A 138 1.39 15.42 18.53
C SER A 138 0.00 15.33 17.90
N TRP A 139 -0.13 14.62 16.77
CA TRP A 139 -1.42 14.40 16.14
C TRP A 139 -2.27 13.47 17.02
N ARG A 140 -3.53 13.86 17.19
CA ARG A 140 -4.52 13.06 17.90
C ARG A 140 -5.60 12.65 16.91
N ASP A 141 -5.97 11.40 17.00
CA ASP A 141 -7.09 10.86 16.27
C ASP A 141 -8.36 11.28 17.00
N ASP A 142 -9.27 11.94 16.30
CA ASP A 142 -10.57 12.33 16.83
C ASP A 142 -11.57 11.15 16.78
N THR A 143 -11.20 10.05 16.11
CA THR A 143 -12.02 8.84 15.98
C THR A 143 -11.56 7.72 16.92
N PRO A 144 -12.48 6.90 17.45
CA PRO A 144 -12.12 5.74 18.29
C PRO A 144 -11.49 4.59 17.50
N GLN A 145 -11.57 4.62 16.17
CA GLN A 145 -11.25 3.51 15.28
C GLN A 145 -9.75 3.21 15.26
N GLY A 146 -8.92 4.25 15.21
CA GLY A 146 -7.48 4.09 15.27
C GLY A 146 -6.99 3.55 16.62
N ALA A 147 -7.65 3.91 17.73
CA ALA A 147 -7.36 3.35 19.04
C ALA A 147 -7.71 1.85 19.12
N GLU A 148 -8.81 1.42 18.50
CA GLU A 148 -9.17 0.00 18.41
C GLU A 148 -8.19 -0.80 17.54
N LEU A 149 -7.75 -0.25 16.40
CA LEU A 149 -6.70 -0.86 15.58
C LEU A 149 -5.44 -1.12 16.41
N LEU A 150 -5.00 -0.12 17.19
CA LEU A 150 -3.82 -0.22 18.04
C LEU A 150 -3.99 -1.23 19.17
N SER A 151 -5.17 -1.31 19.77
CA SER A 151 -5.44 -2.29 20.83
C SER A 151 -5.43 -3.72 20.28
N LYS A 152 -6.01 -3.96 19.09
CA LYS A 152 -5.98 -5.26 18.41
C LYS A 152 -4.56 -5.69 18.03
N ILE A 153 -3.76 -4.77 17.49
CA ILE A 153 -2.35 -5.05 17.13
C ILE A 153 -1.50 -5.29 18.39
N GLY A 154 -1.68 -4.46 19.43
CA GLY A 154 -0.95 -4.61 20.70
C GLY A 154 -1.32 -5.87 21.48
N GLY A 155 -2.58 -6.30 21.43
CA GLY A 155 -3.05 -7.54 22.04
C GLY A 155 -2.51 -8.80 21.36
N ASN A 156 -2.43 -8.81 20.03
CA ASN A 156 -1.86 -9.94 19.28
C ASN A 156 -0.34 -10.10 19.44
N GLY A 157 0.38 -9.05 19.85
CA GLY A 157 1.82 -9.12 20.13
C GLY A 157 2.21 -9.81 21.44
N SER A 158 1.23 -10.25 22.25
CA SER A 158 1.46 -10.93 23.54
C SER A 158 1.26 -12.45 23.48
N ALA A 159 1.06 -13.02 22.29
CA ALA A 159 0.77 -14.44 22.08
C ALA A 159 1.78 -15.18 21.18
N GLU A 160 2.97 -14.62 20.97
CA GLU A 160 4.13 -15.32 20.37
C GLU A 160 5.40 -15.07 21.18
#